data_AF-A0A821X7A0-F1
#
_entry.id   AF-A0A821X7A0-F1
#
_cell.length_a   1.000
_cell.length_b   1.000
_cell.length_c   1.000
_cell.angle_alpha   90.00
_cell.angle_beta   90.00
_cell.angle_gamma   90.00
#
_symmetry.space_group_name_H-M   'P 1'
#
loop_
_entity.id
_entity.type
_entity.pdbx_description
1 polymer ?
#
loop_
_entity_poly.entity_id
_entity_poly.type
_entity_poly.pdbx_seq_one_letter_code
_entity_poly.pdbx_strand_id
1 'polypeptide(L)' 'IMWPLEGMPPVMRFVSNFTPLTQTVEAIRCIAGRSWSLTHFKVWFGFVNASSWSLGFFIIAAIIFALRKRNFLFSI' A
#
# COMPACT_ATOMS: atom_id res chain seq x y z
N ILE A 1 -4.47 -5.26 18.57
CA ILE A 1 -5.09 -3.91 18.60
C ILE A 1 -4.05 -2.95 18.03
N MET A 2 -4.26 -2.39 16.83
CA MET A 2 -3.41 -1.31 16.30
C MET A 2 -4.03 0.01 16.75
N TRP A 3 -3.20 0.94 17.23
CA TRP A 3 -3.63 2.26 17.71
C TRP A 3 -4.49 2.97 16.65
N PRO A 4 -5.61 3.62 17.02
CA PRO A 4 -6.45 4.35 16.08
C PRO A 4 -5.68 5.53 15.48
N LEU A 5 -5.68 5.66 14.16
CA LEU A 5 -5.00 6.77 13.46
C LEU A 5 -5.54 8.14 13.91
N GLU A 6 -6.78 8.23 14.38
CA GLU A 6 -7.37 9.45 14.94
C GLU A 6 -6.65 9.94 16.23
N GLY A 7 -5.98 9.05 16.97
CA GLY A 7 -5.28 9.40 18.22
C GLY A 7 -3.76 9.52 18.09
N MET A 8 -3.21 9.44 16.88
CA MET A 8 -1.76 9.38 16.65
C MET A 8 -1.17 10.77 16.39
N PRO A 9 0.00 11.12 16.97
CA PRO A 9 0.70 12.34 16.61
C PRO A 9 1.03 12.39 15.11
N PRO A 10 1.07 13.58 14.49
CA PRO A 10 1.06 13.75 13.03
C PRO A 10 2.22 13.04 12.31
N VAL A 11 3.38 12.93 12.96
CA VAL A 11 4.56 12.24 12.42
C VAL A 11 4.33 10.73 12.32
N MET A 12 3.80 10.10 13.37
CA MET A 12 3.49 8.66 13.35
C MET A 12 2.37 8.32 12.38
N ARG A 13 1.41 9.22 12.20
CA ARG A 13 0.36 9.09 11.20
C ARG A 13 0.92 9.05 9.78
N PHE A 14 1.95 9.85 9.50
CA PHE A 14 2.60 9.87 8.19
C PHE A 14 3.33 8.54 7.88
N VAL A 15 4.09 8.02 8.85
CA VAL A 15 4.78 6.73 8.72
C VAL A 15 3.81 5.56 8.57
N SER A 16 2.70 5.59 9.32
CA SER A 16 1.65 4.57 9.19
C SER A 16 0.96 4.63 7.83
N ASN A 17 0.62 5.82 7.32
CA ASN A 17 0.00 5.98 6.00
C ASN A 17 0.94 5.58 4.84
N PHE A 18 2.26 5.70 5.03
CA PHE A 18 3.22 5.26 4.03
C PHE A 18 3.17 3.75 3.78
N THR A 19 2.80 2.97 4.80
CA THR A 19 2.74 1.51 4.67
C THR A 19 1.42 1.09 3.99
N PRO A 20 1.47 0.36 2.86
CA PRO A 20 0.26 -0.02 2.12
C PRO A 20 -0.69 -0.89 2.97
N LEU A 21 -0.11 -1.70 3.86
CA LEU A 21 -0.85 -2.62 4.72
C LEU A 21 -1.69 -1.87 5.77
N THR A 22 -1.14 -0.82 6.40
CA THR A 22 -1.83 -0.06 7.44
C THR A 22 -3.05 0.67 6.87
N GLN A 23 -2.89 1.31 5.71
CA GLN A 23 -3.98 2.06 5.08
C GLN A 23 -5.10 1.14 4.57
N THR A 24 -4.74 -0.07 4.12
CA THR A 24 -5.71 -1.09 3.70
C THR A 24 -6.51 -1.63 4.87
N VAL A 25 -5.86 -1.96 5.99
CA VAL A 25 -6.53 -2.47 7.21
C VAL A 25 -7.49 -1.43 7.78
N GLU A 26 -7.13 -0.14 7.72
CA GLU A 26 -8.00 0.94 8.15
C GLU A 26 -9.21 1.14 7.23
N ALA A 27 -9.02 1.05 5.91
CA ALA A 27 -10.13 1.05 4.97
C ALA A 27 -11.11 -0.10 5.23
N ILE A 28 -10.60 -1.32 5.43
CA ILE A 28 -11.42 -2.50 5.77
C ILE A 28 -12.16 -2.29 7.09
N ARG A 29 -11.50 -1.73 8.11
CA ARG A 29 -12.12 -1.43 9.41
C ARG A 29 -13.24 -0.40 9.29
N CYS A 30 -13.06 0.65 8.46
CA CYS A 30 -14.11 1.62 8.17
C CYS A 30 -15.33 0.98 7.46
N ILE A 31 -15.10 0.03 6.55
CA ILE A 31 -16.17 -0.71 5.87
C ILE A 31 -16.87 -1.65 6.84
N ALA A 32 -16.12 -2.45 7.60
CA ALA A 32 -16.65 -3.48 8.49
C ALA A 32 -17.36 -2.93 9.74
N GLY A 33 -16.89 -1.81 10.29
CA GLY A 33 -17.43 -1.25 11.53
C GLY A 33 -18.65 -0.33 11.34
N ARG A 34 -18.89 0.18 10.13
CA ARG A 34 -19.87 1.26 9.92
C ARG A 34 -20.64 1.19 8.60
N SER A 35 -20.37 0.16 7.78
CA SER A 35 -20.94 0.00 6.43
C SER A 35 -20.81 1.27 5.58
N TRP A 36 -19.71 2.01 5.76
CA TRP A 36 -19.47 3.23 5.01
C TRP A 36 -19.37 2.89 3.52
N SER A 37 -20.17 3.58 2.71
CA SER A 37 -20.16 3.41 1.26
C SER A 37 -18.77 3.73 0.70
N LEU A 38 -18.38 3.05 -0.37
CA LEU A 38 -17.07 3.18 -1.04
C LEU A 38 -16.77 4.62 -1.50
N THR A 39 -17.76 5.53 -1.46
CA THR A 39 -17.64 6.97 -1.74
C THR A 39 -16.91 7.78 -0.67
N HIS A 40 -16.61 7.23 0.51
CA HIS A 40 -15.81 7.95 1.48
C HIS A 40 -14.34 8.05 1.05
N PHE A 41 -13.81 9.28 0.99
CA PHE A 41 -12.43 9.60 0.57
C PHE A 41 -11.36 8.73 1.27
N LYS A 42 -11.58 8.37 2.55
CA LYS A 42 -10.68 7.52 3.35
C LYS A 42 -10.58 6.07 2.80
N VAL A 43 -11.67 5.53 2.26
CA VAL A 43 -11.73 4.17 1.72
C VAL A 43 -11.08 4.10 0.34
N TRP A 44 -11.42 5.06 -0.54
CA TRP A 44 -10.84 5.13 -1.88
C TRP A 44 -9.32 5.33 -1.85
N PHE A 45 -8.84 6.17 -0.92
CA PHE A 45 -7.40 6.37 -0.72
C PHE A 45 -6.69 5.09 -0.26
N GLY A 46 -7.33 4.27 0.58
CA GLY A 46 -6.83 2.94 0.95
C GLY A 46 -6.64 2.02 -0.26
N PHE A 47 -7.64 1.97 -1.15
CA PHE A 47 -7.58 1.17 -2.38
C PHE A 47 -6.49 1.65 -3.34
N VAL A 48 -6.42 2.95 -3.62
CA VAL A 48 -5.41 3.51 -4.53
C VAL A 48 -4.00 3.26 -4.01
N ASN A 49 -3.77 3.41 -2.71
CA ASN A 49 -2.46 3.15 -2.10
C ASN A 49 -2.08 1.67 -2.20
N ALA A 50 -3.01 0.75 -1.93
CA ALA A 50 -2.78 -0.68 -2.10
C ALA A 50 -2.42 -1.02 -3.57
N SER A 51 -3.19 -0.53 -4.53
CA SER A 51 -2.94 -0.75 -5.96
C SER A 51 -1.60 -0.16 -6.41
N SER A 52 -1.27 1.06 -5.98
CA SER A 52 0.00 1.71 -6.32
C SER A 52 1.20 0.91 -5.80
N TRP A 53 1.13 0.41 -4.57
CA TRP A 53 2.20 -0.39 -3.99
C TRP A 53 2.33 -1.76 -4.63
N SER A 54 1.21 -2.45 -4.91
CA SER A 54 1.24 -3.72 -5.64
C SER A 54 1.90 -3.55 -7.01
N LEU A 55 1.51 -2.53 -7.77
CA LEU A 55 2.12 -2.23 -9.07
C LEU A 55 3.61 -1.88 -8.94
N GLY A 56 3.99 -1.08 -7.95
CA GLY A 56 5.39 -0.74 -7.68
C GLY A 56 6.25 -1.99 -7.46
N PHE A 57 5.80 -2.92 -6.63
CA PHE A 57 6.53 -4.18 -6.41
C PHE A 57 6.61 -5.04 -7.67
N PHE A 58 5.54 -5.11 -8.47
CA PHE A 58 5.58 -5.84 -9.74
C PHE A 58 6.56 -5.23 -10.74
N ILE A 59 6.61 -3.91 -10.84
CA ILE A 59 7.55 -3.21 -11.72
C ILE A 59 9.00 -3.44 -11.26
N ILE A 60 9.27 -3.30 -9.96
CA ILE A 60 10.61 -3.56 -9.41
C ILE A 60 11.04 -5.01 -9.68
N ALA A 61 10.14 -5.97 -9.44
CA ALA A 61 10.41 -7.37 -9.73
C ALA A 61 10.69 -7.62 -11.23
N ALA A 62 9.90 -7.00 -12.12
CA ALA A 62 10.11 -7.09 -13.56
C ALA A 62 11.45 -6.49 -14.00
N ILE A 63 11.84 -5.34 -13.44
CA ILE A 63 13.13 -4.70 -13.71
C ILE A 63 14.29 -5.60 -13.25
N ILE A 64 14.23 -6.12 -12.02
CA ILE A 64 15.27 -7.04 -11.50
C ILE A 64 15.39 -8.28 -12.40
N PHE A 65 14.27 -8.84 -12.82
CA PHE A 65 14.25 -9.99 -13.71
C PHE A 65 14.85 -9.67 -15.09
N ALA A 66 14.51 -8.51 -15.66
CA ALA A 66 15.07 -8.05 -16.93
C ALA A 66 16.59 -7.80 -16.86
N LEU A 67 17.07 -7.21 -15.76
CA LEU A 67 18.50 -6.98 -15.52
C LEU A 67 19.26 -8.31 -15.36
N ARG A 68 18.70 -9.27 -14.61
CA ARG A 68 19.31 -10.60 -14.46
C ARG A 68 19.38 -11.35 -15.79
N LYS A 69 18.32 -11.30 -16.63
CA LYS A 69 18.31 -11.92 -17.96
C LYS A 69 19.39 -11.34 -18.88
N ARG A 70 19.57 -10.01 -18.86
CA ARG A 70 20.56 -9.32 -19.70
C ARG A 70 22.01 -9.66 -19.29
N ASN A 71 22.28 -9.76 -17.98
CA ASN A 71 23.61 -10.14 -17.49
C ASN A 71 23.99 -11.59 -17.85
N PHE A 72 23.02 -12.50 -17.91
CA PHE A 72 23.28 -13.90 -18.29
C PHE A 72 23.61 -14.05 -19.78
N LEU A 73 23.00 -13.24 -20.65
CA LEU A 73 23.24 -13.25 -22.11
C LEU A 73 24.62 -12.70 -22.53
N PHE A 74 25.24 -11.83 -21.73
CA PHE A 74 26.55 -11.25 -22.04
C PHE A 74 27.73 -12.14 -21.62
N SER A 75 27.46 -13.23 -20.87
CA SER A 75 28.48 -14.12 -20.30
C SER A 75 28.72 -15.41 -21.11
N ILE A 76 28.08 -15.56 -22.28
CA ILE A 76 28.24 -16.67 -23.24
C ILE A 76 28.87 -16.10 -24.51
#